data_AF-A0A554J3W6-F1
#
_entry.id   AF-A0A554J3W6-F1
#
_cell.length_a   1.000
_cell.length_b   1.000
_cell.length_c   1.000
_cell.angle_alpha   90.00
_cell.angle_beta   90.00
_cell.angle_gamma   90.00
#
_symmetry.space_group_name_H-M   'P 1'
#
loop_
_entity.id
_entity.type
_entity.pdbx_description
1 polymer ?
#
loop_
_entity_poly.entity_id
_entity_poly.type
_entity_poly.pdbx_seq_one_letter_code
_entity_poly.pdbx_strand_id
1 'polypeptide(L)'
;MNPKITTLAASSLFAVIGAVSVFFYLLSPPARESAQKYFVLPSHAPLITALSLLEEEGYIRSAKVFKLLFRLRNGTSFEPGGYLLSKNMNAWQILTALKNPEQKWINLRAGLGNEEIAETFAKKLSWDAKEQEIFRVTYSAMYWDYFNEDVLEIFSQLFSWDTLETEKFATMSAVFSAPRFDFFRGVYVPGDYLVGAQEGASHIVDTFFQKMKGVVANKKSFLEENFDRSAAAAAQDFVRDQIEKLPDLIPLPASELGMRKEGAQILLSFDTTYWNEGIGPLELIADPQTKGIEGDIDRNIYQRIYRIDGSYRDRLAGNFMWHDTHLHYHYAEFINYLIEPIAAQSKQPKKQQKSTFCVRDITKVDVDMEQAPAEAKYAICGKQRQGVSVGWGDTYFHTYPDQNINVTHFEKGLYRLTFTVNPVNVFEELRSDNNVASVIIKIDPENLSVELIDEITSSERKPLSL
;
A
#
# COMPACT_ATOMS: atom_id res chain seq x y z
N MET A 1 90.50 31.61 -33.18
CA MET A 1 89.04 31.60 -32.94
C MET A 1 88.48 32.97 -33.30
N ASN A 2 87.46 33.03 -34.15
CA ASN A 2 86.93 34.28 -34.70
C ASN A 2 86.02 34.96 -33.66
N PRO A 3 86.31 36.19 -33.18
CA PRO A 3 85.56 36.87 -32.12
C PRO A 3 84.08 37.11 -32.47
N LYS A 4 83.73 37.10 -33.77
CA LYS A 4 82.35 37.18 -34.25
C LYS A 4 81.54 35.90 -34.02
N ILE A 5 82.18 34.74 -33.95
CA ILE A 5 81.51 33.44 -33.70
C ILE A 5 81.22 33.28 -32.21
N THR A 6 82.13 33.74 -31.34
CA THR A 6 81.94 33.73 -29.87
C THR A 6 80.86 34.69 -29.39
N THR A 7 80.72 35.87 -30.00
CA THR A 7 79.62 36.81 -29.68
C THR A 7 78.27 36.29 -30.18
N LEU A 8 78.20 35.71 -31.38
CA LEU A 8 76.96 35.08 -31.88
C LEU A 8 76.50 33.91 -30.99
N ALA A 9 77.45 33.06 -30.56
CA ALA A 9 77.17 31.94 -29.67
C ALA A 9 76.71 32.39 -28.28
N ALA A 10 77.32 33.44 -27.71
CA ALA A 10 76.89 34.01 -26.43
C ALA A 10 75.49 34.64 -26.52
N SER A 11 75.19 35.40 -27.57
CA SER A 11 73.86 35.98 -27.80
C SER A 11 72.78 34.91 -28.01
N SER A 12 73.10 33.84 -28.73
CA SER A 12 72.21 32.68 -28.89
C SER A 12 71.95 31.98 -27.56
N LEU A 13 72.98 31.80 -26.72
CA LEU A 13 72.84 31.21 -25.39
C LEU A 13 71.96 32.08 -24.46
N PHE A 14 72.13 33.40 -24.46
CA PHE A 14 71.26 34.30 -23.69
C PHE A 14 69.80 34.28 -24.18
N ALA A 15 69.58 34.20 -25.49
CA ALA A 15 68.24 34.06 -26.05
C ALA A 15 67.59 32.73 -25.61
N VAL A 16 68.36 31.64 -25.57
CA VAL A 16 67.89 30.35 -25.08
C VAL A 16 67.58 30.40 -23.58
N ILE A 17 68.48 30.96 -22.76
CA ILE A 17 68.25 31.10 -21.31
C ILE A 17 67.03 31.98 -21.03
N GLY A 18 66.85 33.07 -21.78
CA GLY A 18 65.67 33.93 -21.69
C GLY A 18 64.39 33.20 -22.06
N ALA A 19 64.39 32.45 -23.17
CA ALA A 19 63.25 31.64 -23.58
C ALA A 19 62.90 30.56 -22.55
N VAL A 20 63.91 29.90 -21.97
CA VAL A 20 63.75 28.92 -20.89
C VAL A 20 63.20 29.56 -19.63
N SER A 21 63.69 30.74 -19.26
CA SER A 21 63.21 31.49 -18.07
C SER A 21 61.75 31.92 -18.23
N VAL A 22 61.38 32.43 -19.42
CA VAL A 22 59.98 32.77 -19.76
C VAL A 22 59.11 31.51 -19.74
N PHE A 23 59.60 30.40 -20.29
CA PHE A 23 58.89 29.13 -20.26
C PHE A 23 58.61 28.65 -18.82
N PHE A 24 59.60 28.67 -17.93
CA PHE A 24 59.39 28.32 -16.52
C PHE A 24 58.50 29.31 -15.78
N TYR A 25 58.60 30.61 -16.07
CA TYR A 25 57.68 31.61 -15.52
C TYR A 25 56.24 31.34 -15.92
N LEU A 26 55.98 30.99 -17.19
CA LEU A 26 54.63 30.64 -17.68
C LEU A 26 54.07 29.34 -17.07
N LEU A 27 54.93 28.48 -16.51
CA LEU A 27 54.53 27.29 -15.75
C LEU A 27 54.36 27.54 -14.24
N SER A 28 54.80 28.70 -13.73
CA SER A 28 54.69 29.07 -12.32
C SER A 28 53.26 29.51 -11.95
N PRO A 29 52.91 29.52 -10.65
CA PRO A 29 51.58 29.96 -10.21
C PRO A 29 51.22 31.37 -10.70
N PRO A 30 49.99 31.59 -11.23
CA PRO A 30 49.53 32.92 -11.65
C PRO A 30 49.45 33.94 -10.51
N ALA A 31 49.03 33.53 -9.31
CA ALA A 31 48.84 34.39 -8.14
C ALA A 31 49.19 33.67 -6.83
N ARG A 32 49.16 34.38 -5.70
CA ARG A 32 49.37 33.81 -4.35
C ARG A 32 48.08 33.41 -3.63
N GLU A 33 46.93 33.46 -4.31
CA GLU A 33 45.62 33.07 -3.76
C GLU A 33 45.57 31.55 -3.55
N SER A 34 45.57 31.12 -2.29
CA SER A 34 45.55 29.71 -1.89
C SER A 34 44.14 29.15 -1.69
N ALA A 35 43.10 29.99 -1.73
CA ALA A 35 41.72 29.54 -1.63
C ALA A 35 41.38 28.63 -2.81
N GLN A 36 40.88 27.42 -2.51
CA GLN A 36 40.42 26.49 -3.52
C GLN A 36 38.98 26.81 -3.90
N LYS A 37 38.70 26.78 -5.21
CA LYS A 37 37.36 26.98 -5.79
C LYS A 37 37.13 25.92 -6.85
N TYR A 38 35.85 25.59 -7.08
CA TYR A 38 35.49 24.70 -8.17
C TYR A 38 35.70 25.40 -9.51
N PHE A 39 36.56 24.82 -10.33
CA PHE A 39 36.66 25.06 -11.76
C PHE A 39 35.88 23.97 -12.48
N VAL A 40 34.86 24.36 -13.27
CA VAL A 40 33.95 23.40 -13.92
C VAL A 40 34.29 23.31 -15.40
N LEU A 41 34.72 22.13 -15.83
CA LEU A 41 34.92 21.81 -17.24
C LEU A 41 33.63 21.19 -17.83
N PRO A 42 33.01 21.79 -18.87
CA PRO A 42 31.75 21.28 -19.46
C PRO A 42 31.86 19.86 -20.05
N SER A 43 30.76 19.09 -19.99
CA SER A 43 30.62 17.66 -20.35
C SER A 43 31.15 17.27 -21.76
N HIS A 44 31.28 18.24 -22.67
CA HIS A 44 31.77 18.05 -24.04
C HIS A 44 32.79 19.09 -24.51
N ALA A 45 33.46 19.78 -23.58
CA ALA A 45 34.41 20.85 -23.94
C ALA A 45 35.64 20.28 -24.69
N PRO A 46 35.93 20.77 -25.92
CA PRO A 46 37.18 20.45 -26.60
C PRO A 46 38.39 20.89 -25.75
N LEU A 47 39.52 20.20 -25.92
CA LEU A 47 40.78 20.53 -25.25
C LEU A 47 41.13 22.03 -25.32
N ILE A 48 40.91 22.65 -26.48
CA ILE A 48 41.23 24.07 -26.66
C ILE A 48 40.37 24.98 -25.77
N THR A 49 39.08 24.66 -25.62
CA THR A 49 38.14 25.37 -24.75
C THR A 49 38.53 25.20 -23.28
N ALA A 50 38.90 23.99 -22.87
CA ALA A 50 39.36 23.72 -21.51
C ALA A 50 40.58 24.59 -21.14
N LEU A 51 41.55 24.66 -22.03
CA LEU A 51 42.77 25.43 -21.81
C LEU A 51 42.53 26.94 -21.85
N SER A 52 41.63 27.41 -22.73
CA SER A 52 41.20 28.81 -22.76
C SER A 52 40.54 29.21 -21.45
N LEU A 53 39.61 28.40 -20.92
CA LEU A 53 38.93 28.67 -19.65
C LEU A 53 39.91 28.73 -18.46
N LEU A 54 40.88 27.81 -18.41
CA LEU A 54 41.91 27.84 -17.36
C LEU A 54 42.77 29.12 -17.40
N GLU A 55 43.06 29.65 -18.59
CA GLU A 55 43.81 30.90 -18.76
C GLU A 55 42.94 32.12 -18.42
N GLU A 56 41.70 32.16 -18.93
CA GLU A 56 40.73 33.24 -18.70
C GLU A 56 40.36 33.39 -17.21
N GLU A 57 40.15 32.28 -16.50
CA GLU A 57 39.87 32.28 -15.06
C GLU A 57 41.15 32.49 -14.20
N GLY A 58 42.33 32.49 -14.84
CA GLY A 58 43.61 32.80 -14.21
C GLY A 58 44.21 31.66 -13.39
N TYR A 59 43.87 30.41 -13.69
CA TYR A 59 44.51 29.21 -13.11
C TYR A 59 45.83 28.85 -13.80
N ILE A 60 46.04 29.29 -15.04
CA ILE A 60 47.30 29.16 -15.78
C ILE A 60 47.68 30.50 -16.44
N ARG A 61 48.97 30.71 -16.74
CA ARG A 61 49.45 31.94 -17.38
C ARG A 61 49.41 31.90 -18.92
N SER A 62 49.32 30.72 -19.53
CA SER A 62 49.27 30.57 -20.99
C SER A 62 48.73 29.21 -21.42
N ALA A 63 47.60 29.18 -22.13
CA ALA A 63 47.02 27.98 -22.72
C ALA A 63 47.97 27.29 -23.71
N LYS A 64 48.76 28.07 -24.47
CA LYS A 64 49.72 27.55 -25.47
C LYS A 64 50.85 26.76 -24.79
N VAL A 65 51.45 27.31 -23.73
CA VAL A 65 52.52 26.65 -22.98
C VAL A 65 51.97 25.42 -22.24
N PHE A 66 50.77 25.53 -21.66
CA PHE A 66 50.13 24.40 -20.99
C PHE A 66 49.77 23.27 -21.98
N LYS A 67 49.33 23.61 -23.20
CA LYS A 67 49.11 22.62 -24.28
C LYS A 67 50.38 21.86 -24.64
N LEU A 68 51.53 22.54 -24.67
CA LEU A 68 52.83 21.91 -24.91
C LEU A 68 53.20 20.97 -23.76
N LEU A 69 53.03 21.42 -22.51
CA LEU A 69 53.23 20.60 -21.31
C LEU A 69 52.38 19.31 -21.34
N PHE A 70 51.10 19.46 -21.67
CA PHE A 70 50.15 18.35 -21.79
C PHE A 70 50.57 17.32 -22.84
N ARG A 71 51.05 17.79 -24.01
CA ARG A 71 51.55 16.91 -25.09
C ARG A 71 52.82 16.14 -24.69
N LEU A 72 53.75 16.79 -24.01
CA LEU A 72 55.03 16.19 -23.60
C LEU A 72 54.88 15.05 -22.57
N ARG A 73 53.74 14.99 -21.86
CA ARG A 73 53.45 13.96 -20.86
C ARG A 73 52.62 12.79 -21.38
N ASN A 74 52.54 12.57 -22.71
CA ASN A 74 51.70 11.56 -23.34
C ASN A 74 50.24 11.66 -22.84
N GLY A 75 49.68 12.86 -23.01
CA GLY A 75 48.39 13.33 -22.48
C GLY A 75 47.36 12.24 -22.17
N THR A 76 47.05 12.10 -20.89
CA THR A 76 45.79 11.53 -20.42
C THR A 76 44.68 12.48 -20.85
N SER A 77 43.58 11.97 -21.41
CA SER A 77 42.39 12.79 -21.69
C SER A 77 41.96 13.58 -20.45
N PHE A 78 41.54 14.84 -20.62
CA PHE A 78 40.83 15.55 -19.57
C PHE A 78 39.46 14.90 -19.41
N GLU A 79 39.10 14.54 -18.19
CA GLU A 79 37.71 14.19 -17.88
C GLU A 79 36.92 15.50 -17.66
N PRO A 80 35.78 15.70 -18.31
CA PRO A 80 34.88 16.77 -17.93
C PRO A 80 34.42 16.62 -16.48
N GLY A 81 34.35 17.72 -15.73
CA GLY A 81 33.97 17.70 -14.32
C GLY A 81 34.37 18.95 -13.56
N GLY A 82 34.08 18.95 -12.26
CA GLY A 82 34.48 19.98 -11.31
C GLY A 82 35.81 19.63 -10.65
N TYR A 83 36.69 20.62 -10.57
CA TYR A 83 38.03 20.48 -10.01
C TYR A 83 38.27 21.54 -8.93
N LEU A 84 38.77 21.14 -7.76
CA LEU A 84 39.19 22.09 -6.73
C LEU A 84 40.57 22.66 -7.06
N LEU A 85 40.59 23.86 -7.61
CA LEU A 85 41.82 24.54 -8.03
C LEU A 85 42.05 25.82 -7.22
N SER A 86 43.32 26.21 -7.07
CA SER A 86 43.68 27.54 -6.52
C SER A 86 44.70 28.21 -7.44
N LYS A 87 44.73 29.55 -7.46
CA LYS A 87 45.64 30.31 -8.34
C LYS A 87 47.10 30.28 -7.87
N ASN A 88 47.37 29.70 -6.70
CA ASN A 88 48.71 29.39 -6.19
C ASN A 88 49.24 28.02 -6.68
N MET A 89 48.46 27.25 -7.44
CA MET A 89 48.94 26.03 -8.07
C MET A 89 49.80 26.36 -9.30
N ASN A 90 50.93 25.69 -9.44
CA ASN A 90 51.72 25.74 -10.66
C ASN A 90 51.11 24.82 -11.75
N ALA A 91 51.59 24.95 -13.00
CA ALA A 91 51.05 24.18 -14.12
C ALA A 91 51.13 22.65 -13.93
N TRP A 92 52.10 22.14 -13.17
CA TRP A 92 52.20 20.71 -12.86
C TRP A 92 51.16 20.25 -11.85
N GLN A 93 50.89 21.06 -10.83
CA GLN A 93 49.84 20.79 -9.85
C GLN A 93 48.46 20.83 -10.51
N ILE A 94 48.21 21.83 -11.37
CA ILE A 94 46.98 21.90 -12.18
C ILE A 94 46.85 20.68 -13.09
N LEU A 95 47.90 20.31 -13.83
CA LEU A 95 47.89 19.11 -14.69
C LEU A 95 47.60 17.83 -13.89
N THR A 96 48.06 17.75 -12.64
CA THR A 96 47.80 16.60 -11.76
C THR A 96 46.37 16.59 -11.25
N ALA A 97 45.85 17.74 -10.82
CA ALA A 97 44.47 17.90 -10.37
C ALA A 97 43.47 17.56 -11.48
N LEU A 98 43.78 17.93 -12.72
CA LEU A 98 42.94 17.68 -13.89
C LEU A 98 42.88 16.21 -14.36
N LYS A 99 43.48 15.27 -13.62
CA LYS A 99 43.40 13.84 -13.92
C LYS A 99 42.12 13.18 -13.41
N ASN A 100 41.65 13.61 -12.24
CA ASN A 100 40.48 13.02 -11.58
C ASN A 100 39.61 14.17 -11.07
N PRO A 101 38.42 14.39 -11.63
CA PRO A 101 37.53 15.43 -11.16
C PRO A 101 36.92 15.09 -9.79
N GLU A 102 36.81 16.11 -8.95
CA GLU A 102 36.11 16.06 -7.65
C GLU A 102 34.58 16.05 -7.83
N GLN A 103 34.09 16.52 -8.98
CA GLN A 103 32.68 16.39 -9.37
C GLN A 103 32.57 15.82 -10.79
N LYS A 104 31.71 14.83 -10.98
CA LYS A 104 31.54 14.15 -12.27
C LYS A 104 30.24 14.57 -12.95
N TRP A 105 30.28 14.68 -14.27
CA TRP A 105 29.08 14.84 -15.08
C TRP A 105 28.36 13.51 -15.25
N ILE A 106 27.07 13.53 -14.95
CA ILE A 106 26.15 12.42 -15.12
C ILE A 106 25.00 12.90 -16.01
N ASN A 107 24.84 12.23 -17.14
CA ASN A 107 23.77 12.50 -18.09
C ASN A 107 22.62 11.54 -17.83
N LEU A 108 21.46 12.07 -17.44
CA LEU A 108 20.24 11.28 -17.33
C LEU A 108 19.35 11.57 -18.53
N ARG A 109 19.05 10.53 -19.30
CA ARG A 109 18.03 10.57 -20.36
C ARG A 109 16.64 10.61 -19.73
N ALA A 110 15.60 10.91 -20.50
CA ALA A 110 14.22 10.87 -20.00
C ALA A 110 13.70 9.43 -19.80
N GLY A 111 12.76 9.26 -18.87
CA GLY A 111 12.01 8.01 -18.67
C GLY A 111 12.72 6.92 -17.87
N LEU A 112 13.87 7.20 -17.24
CA LEU A 112 14.56 6.23 -16.40
C LEU A 112 13.78 5.99 -15.10
N GLY A 113 13.71 4.74 -14.68
CA GLY A 113 13.26 4.35 -13.34
C GLY A 113 14.32 4.59 -12.27
N ASN A 114 13.90 4.53 -11.01
CA ASN A 114 14.76 4.71 -9.85
C ASN A 114 15.99 3.76 -9.89
N GLU A 115 15.78 2.50 -10.27
CA GLU A 115 16.86 1.51 -10.41
C GLU A 115 17.86 1.88 -11.52
N GLU A 116 17.38 2.26 -12.71
CA GLU A 116 18.25 2.65 -13.84
C GLU A 116 19.04 3.94 -13.55
N ILE A 117 18.44 4.86 -12.79
CA ILE A 117 19.12 6.06 -12.31
C ILE A 117 20.23 5.64 -11.35
N ALA A 118 19.93 4.82 -10.33
CA ALA A 118 20.91 4.33 -9.37
C ALA A 118 22.09 3.61 -10.05
N GLU A 119 21.82 2.77 -11.06
CA GLU A 119 22.86 2.10 -11.86
C GLU A 119 23.72 3.09 -12.65
N THR A 120 23.11 4.15 -13.19
CA THR A 120 23.84 5.21 -13.90
C THR A 120 24.82 5.93 -12.97
N PHE A 121 24.39 6.23 -11.74
CA PHE A 121 25.26 6.75 -10.70
C PHE A 121 26.36 5.77 -10.32
N ALA A 122 25.99 4.51 -10.05
CA ALA A 122 26.93 3.50 -9.62
C ALA A 122 28.07 3.30 -10.62
N LYS A 123 27.76 3.29 -11.91
CA LYS A 123 28.76 3.18 -12.97
C LYS A 123 29.71 4.37 -13.02
N LYS A 124 29.27 5.58 -12.66
CA LYS A 124 30.06 6.83 -12.74
C LYS A 124 30.84 7.12 -11.46
N LEU A 125 30.24 6.81 -10.32
CA LEU A 125 30.77 7.09 -8.98
C LEU A 125 31.43 5.87 -8.34
N SER A 126 31.34 4.70 -8.97
CA SER A 126 31.83 3.41 -8.44
C SER A 126 31.11 2.98 -7.17
N TRP A 127 29.80 3.22 -7.10
CA TRP A 127 28.98 2.80 -5.95
C TRP A 127 28.85 1.28 -5.85
N ASP A 128 28.79 0.81 -4.62
CA ASP A 128 28.45 -0.57 -4.29
C ASP A 128 26.93 -0.82 -4.27
N ALA A 129 26.51 -2.03 -3.91
CA ALA A 129 25.10 -2.39 -3.82
C ALA A 129 24.35 -1.66 -2.69
N LYS A 130 25.05 -1.30 -1.60
CA LYS A 130 24.46 -0.62 -0.45
C LYS A 130 24.17 0.84 -0.78
N GLU A 131 25.09 1.52 -1.46
CA GLU A 131 24.90 2.90 -1.91
C GLU A 131 23.76 3.02 -2.93
N GLN A 132 23.65 2.06 -3.86
CA GLN A 132 22.51 1.96 -4.78
C GLN A 132 21.19 1.76 -4.04
N GLU A 133 21.15 0.90 -3.03
CA GLU A 133 19.95 0.70 -2.21
C GLU A 133 19.59 1.97 -1.42
N ILE A 134 20.56 2.63 -0.80
CA ILE A 134 20.36 3.91 -0.10
C ILE A 134 19.78 4.95 -1.07
N PHE A 135 20.32 5.04 -2.29
CA PHE A 135 19.78 5.92 -3.32
C PHE A 135 18.31 5.60 -3.58
N ARG A 136 17.98 4.34 -3.90
CA ARG A 136 16.63 3.96 -4.28
C ARG A 136 15.60 4.21 -3.19
N VAL A 137 15.91 3.79 -1.95
CA VAL A 137 15.04 3.99 -0.80
C VAL A 137 14.85 5.48 -0.51
N THR A 138 15.93 6.27 -0.53
CA THR A 138 15.86 7.72 -0.31
C THR A 138 15.03 8.39 -1.40
N TYR A 139 15.25 8.02 -2.66
CA TYR A 139 14.49 8.55 -3.80
C TYR A 139 13.01 8.26 -3.65
N SER A 140 12.61 6.99 -3.48
CA SER A 140 11.20 6.61 -3.35
C SER A 140 10.53 7.31 -2.15
N ALA A 141 11.19 7.35 -0.99
CA ALA A 141 10.63 8.00 0.20
C ALA A 141 10.46 9.51 0.01
N MET A 142 11.48 10.23 -0.46
CA MET A 142 11.42 11.69 -0.65
C MET A 142 10.35 12.08 -1.68
N TYR A 143 10.24 11.32 -2.77
CA TYR A 143 9.25 11.58 -3.79
C TYR A 143 7.84 11.24 -3.32
N TRP A 144 7.67 10.16 -2.56
CA TRP A 144 6.40 9.82 -1.94
C TRP A 144 5.95 10.89 -0.95
N ASP A 145 6.81 11.33 -0.03
CA ASP A 145 6.50 12.38 0.93
C ASP A 145 6.10 13.69 0.23
N TYR A 146 6.69 13.95 -0.92
CA TYR A 146 6.30 15.10 -1.72
C TYR A 146 4.96 14.89 -2.41
N PHE A 147 4.71 13.77 -3.10
CA PHE A 147 3.60 13.60 -4.03
C PHE A 147 2.39 12.79 -3.53
N ASN A 148 2.42 12.23 -2.31
CA ASN A 148 1.42 11.25 -1.85
C ASN A 148 -0.05 11.70 -2.00
N GLU A 149 -0.38 12.96 -1.68
CA GLU A 149 -1.72 13.53 -1.84
C GLU A 149 -2.13 13.59 -3.31
N ASP A 150 -1.22 14.01 -4.20
CA ASP A 150 -1.50 14.04 -5.64
C ASP A 150 -1.64 12.62 -6.20
N VAL A 151 -0.82 11.67 -5.74
CA VAL A 151 -0.95 10.26 -6.14
C VAL A 151 -2.33 9.72 -5.75
N LEU A 152 -2.78 9.97 -4.53
CA LEU A 152 -4.11 9.54 -4.08
C LEU A 152 -5.21 10.16 -4.96
N GLU A 153 -5.14 11.46 -5.22
CA GLU A 153 -6.14 12.14 -6.06
C GLU A 153 -6.13 11.62 -7.51
N ILE A 154 -4.94 11.49 -8.10
CA ILE A 154 -4.77 10.98 -9.47
C ILE A 154 -5.29 9.55 -9.57
N PHE A 155 -4.94 8.68 -8.62
CA PHE A 155 -5.34 7.27 -8.67
C PHE A 155 -6.85 7.14 -8.48
N SER A 156 -7.42 7.92 -7.56
CA SER A 156 -8.86 7.93 -7.33
C SER A 156 -9.63 8.32 -8.60
N GLN A 157 -9.14 9.32 -9.33
CA GLN A 157 -9.73 9.76 -10.60
C GLN A 157 -9.46 8.78 -11.74
N LEU A 158 -8.23 8.28 -11.86
CA LEU A 158 -7.79 7.41 -12.96
C LEU A 158 -8.48 6.05 -12.94
N PHE A 159 -8.72 5.51 -11.74
CA PHE A 159 -9.28 4.19 -11.55
C PHE A 159 -10.72 4.19 -11.06
N SER A 160 -11.33 5.39 -10.93
CA SER A 160 -12.69 5.56 -10.39
C SER A 160 -12.85 4.90 -9.02
N TRP A 161 -11.90 5.11 -8.11
CA TRP A 161 -11.97 4.54 -6.77
C TRP A 161 -13.13 5.09 -5.96
N ASP A 162 -13.75 4.19 -5.21
CA ASP A 162 -14.67 4.50 -4.14
C ASP A 162 -13.91 4.74 -2.82
N THR A 163 -14.67 4.88 -1.73
CA THR A 163 -14.13 5.10 -0.39
C THR A 163 -13.24 3.95 0.09
N LEU A 164 -13.58 2.69 -0.21
CA LEU A 164 -12.82 1.52 0.24
C LEU A 164 -11.43 1.47 -0.39
N GLU A 165 -11.34 1.70 -1.70
CA GLU A 165 -10.04 1.70 -2.38
C GLU A 165 -9.17 2.89 -1.96
N THR A 166 -9.80 4.07 -1.81
CA THR A 166 -9.13 5.30 -1.36
C THR A 166 -8.56 5.13 0.05
N GLU A 167 -9.36 4.65 1.01
CA GLU A 167 -8.93 4.41 2.39
C GLU A 167 -7.87 3.31 2.47
N LYS A 168 -8.05 2.23 1.70
CA LYS A 168 -7.08 1.14 1.68
C LYS A 168 -5.73 1.62 1.15
N PHE A 169 -5.71 2.39 0.07
CA PHE A 169 -4.46 2.94 -0.45
C PHE A 169 -3.78 3.86 0.57
N ALA A 170 -4.54 4.77 1.20
CA ALA A 170 -4.02 5.70 2.20
C ALA A 170 -3.40 4.99 3.42
N THR A 171 -4.04 3.94 3.93
CA THR A 171 -3.52 3.15 5.06
C THR A 171 -2.27 2.32 4.72
N MET A 172 -1.99 2.13 3.42
CA MET A 172 -0.84 1.36 2.92
C MET A 172 0.33 2.24 2.45
N SER A 173 0.40 3.50 2.90
CA SER A 173 1.47 4.47 2.58
C SER A 173 2.91 3.90 2.71
N ALA A 174 3.16 3.05 3.71
CA ALA A 174 4.47 2.40 3.89
C ALA A 174 4.86 1.45 2.74
N VAL A 175 3.88 0.85 2.07
CA VAL A 175 4.11 -0.04 0.91
C VAL A 175 4.46 0.78 -0.34
N PHE A 176 3.81 1.92 -0.52
CA PHE A 176 3.94 2.77 -1.71
C PHE A 176 5.11 3.76 -1.64
N SER A 177 5.62 4.03 -0.43
CA SER A 177 6.89 4.76 -0.23
C SER A 177 8.14 3.90 -0.47
N ALA A 178 7.99 2.58 -0.55
CA ALA A 178 9.10 1.66 -0.82
C ALA A 178 9.36 1.51 -2.33
N PRO A 179 10.59 1.14 -2.76
CA PRO A 179 10.94 0.99 -4.17
C PRO A 179 10.21 -0.12 -4.93
N ARG A 180 9.27 -0.84 -4.28
CA ARG A 180 8.48 -1.90 -4.90
C ARG A 180 7.61 -1.37 -6.04
N PHE A 181 7.03 -0.18 -5.86
CA PHE A 181 6.20 0.47 -6.87
C PHE A 181 6.88 1.77 -7.30
N ASP A 182 7.54 1.75 -8.46
CA ASP A 182 8.23 2.93 -9.00
C ASP A 182 7.26 3.81 -9.81
N PHE A 183 6.28 4.40 -9.14
CA PHE A 183 5.36 5.38 -9.76
C PHE A 183 6.10 6.59 -10.32
N PHE A 184 7.25 6.89 -9.73
CA PHE A 184 8.06 8.08 -9.98
C PHE A 184 9.13 7.88 -11.04
N ARG A 185 9.06 6.78 -11.81
CA ARG A 185 9.84 6.64 -13.04
C ARG A 185 9.60 7.86 -13.92
N GLY A 186 10.68 8.48 -14.40
CA GLY A 186 10.58 9.68 -15.23
C GLY A 186 10.24 10.98 -14.48
N VAL A 187 9.92 10.93 -13.18
CA VAL A 187 9.56 12.11 -12.38
C VAL A 187 10.86 12.82 -11.91
N TYR A 188 11.63 13.35 -12.84
CA TYR A 188 12.82 14.17 -12.58
C TYR A 188 13.10 15.02 -13.82
N VAL A 189 14.13 15.88 -13.78
CA VAL A 189 14.50 16.70 -14.93
C VAL A 189 15.58 16.00 -15.75
N PRO A 190 15.35 15.57 -16.99
CA PRO A 190 16.42 14.99 -17.82
C PRO A 190 17.54 16.00 -18.10
N GLY A 191 18.76 15.51 -18.30
CA GLY A 191 19.91 16.32 -18.69
C GLY A 191 21.17 16.04 -17.88
N ASP A 192 22.08 17.02 -17.90
CA ASP A 192 23.38 16.92 -17.24
C ASP A 192 23.30 17.37 -15.77
N TYR A 193 23.94 16.57 -14.92
CA TYR A 193 24.09 16.80 -13.49
C TYR A 193 25.57 16.73 -13.12
N LEU A 194 26.04 17.76 -12.42
CA LEU A 194 27.38 17.79 -11.85
C LEU A 194 27.27 17.40 -10.38
N VAL A 195 27.80 16.24 -10.00
CA VAL A 195 27.70 15.69 -8.64
C VAL A 195 29.07 15.39 -8.07
N GLY A 196 29.24 15.49 -6.74
CA GLY A 196 30.50 15.16 -6.09
C GLY A 196 30.87 13.69 -6.26
N ALA A 197 32.15 13.42 -6.56
CA ALA A 197 32.67 12.07 -6.76
C ALA A 197 32.65 11.21 -5.48
N GLN A 198 32.64 11.87 -4.32
CA GLN A 198 32.58 11.26 -2.98
C GLN A 198 31.28 11.64 -2.24
N GLU A 199 30.30 12.15 -2.96
CA GLU A 199 29.03 12.59 -2.39
C GLU A 199 28.15 11.39 -2.05
N GLY A 200 27.54 11.42 -0.85
CA GLY A 200 26.67 10.33 -0.41
C GLY A 200 25.38 10.25 -1.22
N ALA A 201 24.92 9.02 -1.49
CA ALA A 201 23.75 8.76 -2.31
C ALA A 201 22.50 9.57 -1.93
N SER A 202 22.20 9.71 -0.63
CA SER A 202 21.05 10.49 -0.17
C SER A 202 21.18 12.00 -0.45
N HIS A 203 22.39 12.56 -0.40
CA HIS A 203 22.61 13.97 -0.72
C HIS A 203 22.46 14.24 -2.22
N ILE A 204 22.90 13.29 -3.05
CA ILE A 204 22.63 13.32 -4.49
C ILE A 204 21.12 13.32 -4.73
N VAL A 205 20.35 12.42 -4.10
CA VAL A 205 18.88 12.42 -4.23
C VAL A 205 18.27 13.78 -3.87
N ASP A 206 18.70 14.42 -2.79
CA ASP A 206 18.23 15.76 -2.43
C ASP A 206 18.54 16.79 -3.53
N THR A 207 19.77 16.82 -4.06
CA THR A 207 20.14 17.71 -5.17
C THR A 207 19.22 17.53 -6.39
N PHE A 208 18.87 16.29 -6.72
CA PHE A 208 17.94 15.96 -7.80
C PHE A 208 16.55 16.49 -7.54
N PHE A 209 16.06 16.20 -6.34
CA PHE A 209 14.75 16.58 -5.89
C PHE A 209 14.58 18.11 -5.87
N GLN A 210 15.59 18.86 -5.38
CA GLN A 210 15.55 20.33 -5.42
C GLN A 210 15.53 20.88 -6.84
N LYS A 211 16.30 20.28 -7.78
CA LYS A 211 16.29 20.71 -9.19
C LYS A 211 14.92 20.50 -9.83
N MET A 212 14.27 19.37 -9.56
CA MET A 212 12.90 19.10 -9.99
C MET A 212 11.94 20.13 -9.40
N LYS A 213 11.96 20.35 -8.08
CA LYS A 213 11.11 21.37 -7.44
C LYS A 213 11.31 22.78 -7.97
N GLY A 214 12.52 23.12 -8.42
CA GLY A 214 12.83 24.42 -9.02
C GLY A 214 12.19 24.65 -10.39
N VAL A 215 11.78 23.60 -11.11
CA VAL A 215 11.17 23.71 -12.45
C VAL A 215 9.69 23.34 -12.48
N VAL A 216 9.19 22.63 -11.47
CA VAL A 216 7.78 22.22 -11.39
C VAL A 216 6.92 23.41 -11.00
N ALA A 217 6.17 23.93 -11.99
CA ALA A 217 5.21 25.01 -11.77
C ALA A 217 3.87 24.50 -11.20
N ASN A 218 3.38 23.37 -11.70
CA ASN A 218 2.20 22.67 -11.19
C ASN A 218 2.58 21.23 -10.87
N LYS A 219 2.49 20.88 -9.59
CA LYS A 219 2.89 19.59 -9.02
C LYS A 219 2.08 18.42 -9.61
N LYS A 220 0.74 18.54 -9.60
CA LYS A 220 -0.17 17.51 -10.11
C LYS A 220 0.03 17.29 -11.60
N SER A 221 0.01 18.34 -12.42
CA SER A 221 0.19 18.20 -13.87
C SER A 221 1.56 17.61 -14.23
N PHE A 222 2.61 18.02 -13.52
CA PHE A 222 3.93 17.43 -13.72
C PHE A 222 3.94 15.93 -13.39
N LEU A 223 3.31 15.52 -12.29
CA LEU A 223 3.20 14.11 -11.94
C LEU A 223 2.39 13.34 -12.99
N GLU A 224 1.22 13.83 -13.38
CA GLU A 224 0.33 13.19 -14.38
C GLU A 224 0.98 12.99 -15.76
N GLU A 225 1.88 13.90 -16.16
CA GLU A 225 2.61 13.81 -17.42
C GLU A 225 3.76 12.79 -17.38
N ASN A 226 4.32 12.52 -16.19
CA ASN A 226 5.57 11.76 -16.06
C ASN A 226 5.42 10.43 -15.32
N PHE A 227 4.35 10.18 -14.56
CA PHE A 227 4.19 8.96 -13.77
C PHE A 227 4.07 7.68 -14.62
N ASP A 228 4.55 6.57 -14.07
CA ASP A 228 4.43 5.26 -14.72
C ASP A 228 3.04 4.67 -14.52
N ARG A 229 2.25 4.65 -15.60
CA ARG A 229 0.89 4.07 -15.62
C ARG A 229 0.86 2.57 -15.39
N SER A 230 1.91 1.84 -15.76
CA SER A 230 1.98 0.39 -15.53
C SER A 230 2.24 0.10 -14.05
N ALA A 231 3.12 0.88 -13.41
CA ALA A 231 3.33 0.82 -11.97
C ALA A 231 2.06 1.22 -11.21
N ALA A 232 1.35 2.26 -11.66
CA ALA A 232 0.06 2.65 -11.11
C ALA A 232 -0.99 1.54 -11.21
N ALA A 233 -1.10 0.87 -12.37
CA ALA A 233 -2.00 -0.27 -12.54
C ALA A 233 -1.65 -1.44 -11.61
N ALA A 234 -0.36 -1.76 -11.47
CA ALA A 234 0.08 -2.80 -10.54
C ALA A 234 -0.23 -2.48 -9.07
N ALA A 235 -0.14 -1.20 -8.68
CA ALA A 235 -0.54 -0.77 -7.35
C ALA A 235 -2.05 -0.80 -7.15
N GLN A 236 -2.83 -0.44 -8.17
CA GLN A 236 -4.27 -0.62 -8.17
C GLN A 236 -4.65 -2.09 -7.95
N ASP A 237 -4.10 -3.01 -8.74
CA ASP A 237 -4.36 -4.45 -8.57
C ASP A 237 -4.02 -4.91 -7.14
N PHE A 238 -2.90 -4.43 -6.60
CA PHE A 238 -2.51 -4.71 -5.23
C PHE A 238 -3.47 -4.11 -4.19
N VAL A 239 -3.94 -2.87 -4.34
CA VAL A 239 -4.95 -2.30 -3.43
C VAL A 239 -6.21 -3.17 -3.43
N ARG A 240 -6.69 -3.53 -4.62
CA ARG A 240 -7.90 -4.32 -4.80
C ARG A 240 -7.78 -5.73 -4.24
N ASP A 241 -6.61 -6.35 -4.34
CA ASP A 241 -6.35 -7.67 -3.75
C ASP A 241 -6.33 -7.65 -2.21
N GLN A 242 -6.20 -6.47 -1.59
CA GLN A 242 -6.17 -6.32 -0.13
C GLN A 242 -7.52 -5.90 0.48
N ILE A 243 -8.56 -5.69 -0.32
CA ILE A 243 -9.90 -5.30 0.17
C ILE A 243 -10.81 -6.50 0.13
N GLU A 244 -11.09 -7.03 1.31
CA GLU A 244 -11.91 -8.21 1.50
C GLU A 244 -13.38 -7.81 1.70
N LYS A 245 -14.26 -8.46 0.95
CA LYS A 245 -15.71 -8.32 1.01
C LYS A 245 -16.25 -9.21 2.12
N LEU A 246 -16.23 -8.71 3.34
CA LEU A 246 -16.74 -9.43 4.51
C LEU A 246 -18.26 -9.27 4.66
N PRO A 247 -18.97 -10.29 5.18
CA PRO A 247 -20.35 -10.15 5.63
C PRO A 247 -20.45 -9.34 6.93
N ASP A 248 -21.67 -8.93 7.28
CA ASP A 248 -22.02 -8.33 8.56
C ASP A 248 -23.41 -8.84 8.96
N LEU A 249 -23.48 -9.83 9.86
CA LEU A 249 -24.70 -10.53 10.21
C LEU A 249 -25.42 -9.82 11.36
N ILE A 250 -26.58 -9.24 11.03
CA ILE A 250 -27.38 -8.50 11.99
C ILE A 250 -28.66 -9.27 12.27
N PRO A 251 -28.91 -9.72 13.52
CA PRO A 251 -30.20 -10.29 13.89
C PRO A 251 -31.27 -9.19 14.00
N LEU A 252 -32.48 -9.49 13.57
CA LEU A 252 -33.67 -8.68 13.82
C LEU A 252 -34.34 -9.12 15.13
N PRO A 253 -35.07 -8.23 15.82
CA PRO A 253 -35.90 -8.61 16.96
C PRO A 253 -36.85 -9.75 16.60
N ALA A 254 -37.04 -10.69 17.53
CA ALA A 254 -37.92 -11.84 17.32
C ALA A 254 -39.38 -11.39 17.15
N SER A 255 -40.09 -12.00 16.21
CA SER A 255 -41.48 -11.66 15.85
C SER A 255 -42.39 -12.88 15.89
N GLU A 256 -43.69 -12.72 15.57
CA GLU A 256 -44.68 -13.81 15.55
C GLU A 256 -44.65 -14.70 16.81
N LEU A 257 -44.57 -14.05 17.96
CA LEU A 257 -44.50 -14.69 19.28
C LEU A 257 -45.81 -15.43 19.58
N GLY A 258 -45.69 -16.71 19.96
CA GLY A 258 -46.81 -17.54 20.34
C GLY A 258 -46.46 -18.51 21.46
N MET A 259 -47.47 -18.99 22.17
CA MET A 259 -47.31 -20.11 23.11
C MET A 259 -48.25 -21.24 22.72
N ARG A 260 -47.75 -22.46 22.80
CA ARG A 260 -48.55 -23.67 22.58
C ARG A 260 -48.24 -24.73 23.62
N LYS A 261 -49.20 -25.62 23.84
CA LYS A 261 -49.03 -26.79 24.71
C LYS A 261 -48.80 -28.02 23.85
N GLU A 262 -47.77 -28.79 24.16
CA GLU A 262 -47.43 -30.04 23.48
C GLU A 262 -47.20 -31.13 24.54
N GLY A 263 -48.21 -31.98 24.73
CA GLY A 263 -48.26 -32.93 25.84
C GLY A 263 -48.21 -32.22 27.20
N ALA A 264 -47.15 -32.49 27.97
CA ALA A 264 -46.89 -31.85 29.27
C ALA A 264 -46.06 -30.55 29.16
N GLN A 265 -45.57 -30.21 27.96
CA GLN A 265 -44.69 -29.07 27.76
C GLN A 265 -45.45 -27.83 27.31
N ILE A 266 -45.00 -26.66 27.75
CA ILE A 266 -45.41 -25.35 27.22
C ILE A 266 -44.23 -24.79 26.44
N LEU A 267 -44.45 -24.49 25.17
CA LEU A 267 -43.44 -24.04 24.22
C LEU A 267 -43.73 -22.60 23.80
N LEU A 268 -42.74 -21.72 23.96
CA LEU A 268 -42.71 -20.38 23.37
C LEU A 268 -42.14 -20.49 21.96
N SER A 269 -42.91 -20.13 20.93
CA SER A 269 -42.48 -20.11 19.53
C SER A 269 -42.36 -18.69 19.02
N PHE A 270 -41.47 -18.45 18.07
CA PHE A 270 -41.18 -17.12 17.53
C PHE A 270 -40.43 -17.22 16.20
N ASP A 271 -40.62 -16.25 15.33
CA ASP A 271 -39.82 -16.06 14.14
C ASP A 271 -38.49 -15.39 14.50
N THR A 272 -37.40 -15.82 13.87
CA THR A 272 -36.14 -15.07 13.92
C THR A 272 -35.54 -14.91 12.54
N THR A 273 -35.03 -13.72 12.26
CA THR A 273 -34.32 -13.41 11.02
C THR A 273 -32.98 -12.79 11.38
N TYR A 274 -31.89 -13.25 10.76
CA TYR A 274 -30.66 -12.49 10.67
C TYR A 274 -30.40 -12.18 9.20
N TRP A 275 -29.78 -11.04 8.92
CA TRP A 275 -29.53 -10.58 7.56
C TRP A 275 -28.11 -10.06 7.41
N ASN A 276 -27.65 -9.98 6.17
CA ASN A 276 -26.28 -9.58 5.86
C ASN A 276 -26.23 -8.13 5.34
N GLU A 277 -25.77 -7.19 6.19
CA GLU A 277 -25.51 -5.79 5.82
C GLU A 277 -24.07 -5.58 5.28
N GLY A 278 -23.28 -6.65 5.19
CA GLY A 278 -21.88 -6.56 4.80
C GLY A 278 -21.68 -6.17 3.33
N ILE A 279 -20.42 -5.93 2.97
CA ILE A 279 -20.03 -5.63 1.57
C ILE A 279 -19.77 -6.90 0.75
N GLY A 280 -19.87 -8.08 1.38
CA GLY A 280 -19.76 -9.39 0.75
C GLY A 280 -20.71 -10.43 1.33
N PRO A 281 -20.93 -11.54 0.62
CA PRO A 281 -21.79 -12.61 1.11
C PRO A 281 -21.13 -13.35 2.28
N LEU A 282 -21.94 -13.88 3.18
CA LEU A 282 -21.53 -15.06 3.94
C LEU A 282 -21.63 -16.24 2.98
N GLU A 283 -20.51 -16.78 2.52
CA GLU A 283 -20.50 -17.99 1.69
C GLU A 283 -19.77 -19.12 2.40
N LEU A 284 -20.46 -20.24 2.57
CA LEU A 284 -19.94 -21.46 3.17
C LEU A 284 -19.86 -22.55 2.11
N ILE A 285 -18.66 -23.06 1.89
CA ILE A 285 -18.39 -24.13 0.92
C ILE A 285 -17.93 -25.39 1.66
N ALA A 286 -18.47 -26.54 1.29
CA ALA A 286 -18.00 -27.81 1.83
C ALA A 286 -16.63 -28.17 1.27
N ASP A 287 -15.86 -28.96 2.02
CA ASP A 287 -14.56 -29.46 1.60
C ASP A 287 -14.64 -30.10 0.20
N PRO A 288 -13.84 -29.62 -0.78
CA PRO A 288 -13.81 -30.17 -2.13
C PRO A 288 -13.57 -31.68 -2.18
N GLN A 289 -12.88 -32.27 -1.19
CA GLN A 289 -12.65 -33.71 -1.11
C GLN A 289 -13.93 -34.51 -0.89
N THR A 290 -14.96 -33.88 -0.34
CA THR A 290 -16.26 -34.52 -0.09
C THR A 290 -17.22 -34.38 -1.29
N LYS A 291 -16.80 -33.70 -2.36
CA LYS A 291 -17.61 -33.48 -3.56
C LYS A 291 -18.01 -34.82 -4.20
N GLY A 292 -19.29 -34.96 -4.52
CA GLY A 292 -19.83 -36.17 -5.16
C GLY A 292 -20.13 -37.34 -4.22
N ILE A 293 -19.72 -37.26 -2.94
CA ILE A 293 -20.12 -38.27 -1.95
C ILE A 293 -21.63 -38.13 -1.70
N GLU A 294 -22.37 -39.20 -1.97
CA GLU A 294 -23.83 -39.25 -1.79
C GLU A 294 -24.22 -39.34 -0.32
N GLY A 295 -23.48 -40.11 0.48
CA GLY A 295 -23.79 -40.37 1.88
C GLY A 295 -23.83 -39.12 2.77
N ASP A 296 -24.61 -39.28 3.84
CA ASP A 296 -24.81 -38.31 4.92
C ASP A 296 -23.64 -38.37 5.89
N ILE A 297 -22.57 -37.67 5.52
CA ILE A 297 -21.32 -37.57 6.29
C ILE A 297 -21.14 -36.14 6.79
N ASP A 298 -20.45 -36.00 7.91
CA ASP A 298 -19.97 -34.68 8.34
C ASP A 298 -18.98 -34.12 7.33
N ARG A 299 -19.09 -32.83 7.04
CA ARG A 299 -18.27 -32.14 6.04
C ARG A 299 -17.64 -30.92 6.68
N ASN A 300 -16.32 -30.84 6.65
CA ASN A 300 -15.65 -29.57 6.95
C ASN A 300 -16.17 -28.50 5.99
N ILE A 301 -16.37 -27.30 6.50
CA ILE A 301 -16.78 -26.15 5.71
C ILE A 301 -15.77 -25.03 5.81
N TYR A 302 -15.66 -24.28 4.74
CA TYR A 302 -14.81 -23.13 4.64
C TYR A 302 -15.67 -21.90 4.38
N GLN A 303 -15.41 -20.81 5.08
CA GLN A 303 -15.93 -19.50 4.71
C GLN A 303 -15.09 -19.01 3.53
N ARG A 304 -15.75 -18.73 2.41
CA ARG A 304 -15.14 -18.07 1.25
C ARG A 304 -15.29 -16.57 1.38
N ILE A 305 -14.15 -15.88 1.43
CA ILE A 305 -14.07 -14.43 1.52
C ILE A 305 -13.55 -13.91 0.18
N TYR A 306 -14.42 -13.21 -0.53
CA TYR A 306 -14.10 -12.57 -1.80
C TYR A 306 -13.34 -11.27 -1.57
N ARG A 307 -12.57 -10.85 -2.56
CA ARG A 307 -11.99 -9.51 -2.65
C ARG A 307 -12.67 -8.71 -3.74
N ILE A 308 -12.42 -7.40 -3.78
CA ILE A 308 -13.03 -6.54 -4.80
C ILE A 308 -12.49 -6.79 -6.21
N ASP A 309 -11.32 -7.42 -6.35
CA ASP A 309 -10.77 -7.92 -7.62
C ASP A 309 -11.44 -9.24 -8.10
N GLY A 310 -12.30 -9.85 -7.26
CA GLY A 310 -12.97 -11.12 -7.55
C GLY A 310 -12.17 -12.36 -7.16
N SER A 311 -10.91 -12.21 -6.74
CA SER A 311 -10.16 -13.29 -6.08
C SER A 311 -10.78 -13.61 -4.71
N TYR A 312 -10.37 -14.71 -4.10
CA TYR A 312 -10.90 -15.11 -2.80
C TYR A 312 -9.86 -15.88 -1.98
N ARG A 313 -10.13 -15.99 -0.67
CA ARG A 313 -9.52 -16.98 0.20
C ARG A 313 -10.59 -17.79 0.91
N ASP A 314 -10.25 -19.04 1.21
CA ASP A 314 -11.08 -19.95 1.97
C ASP A 314 -10.45 -20.16 3.36
N ARG A 315 -11.24 -20.08 4.43
CA ARG A 315 -10.79 -20.35 5.81
C ARG A 315 -11.70 -21.41 6.44
N LEU A 316 -11.13 -22.35 7.19
CA LEU A 316 -11.94 -23.35 7.90
C LEU A 316 -12.89 -22.62 8.85
N ALA A 317 -14.17 -22.95 8.75
CA ALA A 317 -15.24 -22.26 9.44
C ALA A 317 -16.23 -23.26 10.03
N GLY A 318 -15.76 -24.42 10.50
CA GLY A 318 -16.55 -25.47 11.15
C GLY A 318 -16.97 -26.59 10.21
N ASN A 319 -18.16 -27.16 10.45
CA ASN A 319 -18.64 -28.36 9.78
C ASN A 319 -20.16 -28.34 9.55
N PHE A 320 -20.56 -28.89 8.40
CA PHE A 320 -21.95 -29.25 8.13
C PHE A 320 -22.21 -30.68 8.59
N MET A 321 -23.33 -30.85 9.30
CA MET A 321 -23.82 -32.14 9.78
C MET A 321 -25.21 -32.39 9.21
N TRP A 322 -25.52 -33.63 8.86
CA TRP A 322 -26.86 -34.00 8.40
C TRP A 322 -27.87 -33.94 9.54
N HIS A 323 -29.05 -33.36 9.30
CA HIS A 323 -30.11 -33.26 10.28
C HIS A 323 -31.34 -34.08 9.86
N ASP A 324 -31.54 -35.25 10.49
CA ASP A 324 -32.57 -36.22 10.10
C ASP A 324 -34.01 -35.65 10.13
N THR A 325 -34.32 -34.79 11.11
CA THR A 325 -35.66 -34.19 11.23
C THR A 325 -35.98 -33.24 10.08
N HIS A 326 -34.98 -32.55 9.54
CA HIS A 326 -35.17 -31.52 8.51
C HIS A 326 -34.71 -31.95 7.11
N LEU A 327 -34.09 -33.13 7.00
CA LEU A 327 -33.62 -33.74 5.77
C LEU A 327 -32.68 -32.82 4.95
N HIS A 328 -31.82 -32.07 5.65
CA HIS A 328 -30.77 -31.26 5.05
C HIS A 328 -29.60 -31.02 6.01
N TYR A 329 -28.53 -30.44 5.49
CA TYR A 329 -27.32 -30.15 6.25
C TYR A 329 -27.45 -28.86 7.05
N HIS A 330 -27.12 -28.91 8.34
CA HIS A 330 -27.03 -27.75 9.21
C HIS A 330 -25.57 -27.40 9.53
N TYR A 331 -25.33 -26.13 9.80
CA TYR A 331 -24.13 -25.65 10.46
C TYR A 331 -24.30 -25.68 11.99
N ALA A 332 -23.31 -26.23 12.70
CA ALA A 332 -23.35 -26.34 14.15
C ALA A 332 -23.12 -24.99 14.85
N GLU A 333 -23.82 -24.76 15.97
CA GLU A 333 -23.53 -23.67 16.93
C GLU A 333 -23.55 -22.24 16.36
N PHE A 334 -24.37 -21.99 15.34
CA PHE A 334 -24.44 -20.70 14.66
C PHE A 334 -25.23 -19.62 15.40
N ILE A 335 -26.27 -20.04 16.12
CA ILE A 335 -27.25 -19.17 16.73
C ILE A 335 -27.46 -19.56 18.17
N ASN A 336 -27.61 -18.55 19.03
CA ASN A 336 -27.92 -18.70 20.43
C ASN A 336 -29.18 -17.91 20.78
N TYR A 337 -30.16 -18.60 21.38
CA TYR A 337 -31.28 -17.97 22.05
C TYR A 337 -31.09 -18.03 23.56
N LEU A 338 -31.21 -16.88 24.21
CA LEU A 338 -31.18 -16.77 25.67
C LEU A 338 -32.47 -16.09 26.14
N ILE A 339 -33.23 -16.77 27.00
CA ILE A 339 -34.35 -16.16 27.71
C ILE A 339 -34.02 -16.01 29.20
N GLU A 340 -34.19 -14.80 29.73
CA GLU A 340 -33.91 -14.50 31.13
C GLU A 340 -34.92 -13.52 31.76
N PRO A 341 -35.24 -13.67 33.05
CA PRO A 341 -36.13 -12.76 33.76
C PRO A 341 -35.48 -11.39 33.94
N ILE A 342 -36.26 -10.30 33.83
CA ILE A 342 -35.75 -8.93 33.99
C ILE A 342 -35.62 -8.52 35.47
N ALA A 343 -36.35 -9.17 36.38
CA ALA A 343 -36.29 -8.84 37.80
C ALA A 343 -34.98 -9.32 38.45
N ALA A 344 -34.23 -8.39 39.06
CA ALA A 344 -32.88 -8.56 39.59
C ALA A 344 -32.68 -9.64 40.70
N GLN A 345 -33.76 -10.23 41.22
CA GLN A 345 -33.74 -11.26 42.28
C GLN A 345 -34.55 -12.50 41.90
N SER A 346 -34.88 -12.64 40.62
CA SER A 346 -35.65 -13.76 40.13
C SER A 346 -34.86 -15.07 40.25
N LYS A 347 -35.43 -16.07 40.94
CA LYS A 347 -34.96 -17.48 40.89
C LYS A 347 -35.45 -18.20 39.62
N GLN A 348 -36.12 -17.49 38.70
CA GLN A 348 -36.67 -18.08 37.49
C GLN A 348 -35.57 -18.66 36.60
N PRO A 349 -35.86 -19.76 35.90
CA PRO A 349 -34.88 -20.43 35.06
C PRO A 349 -34.42 -19.49 33.94
N LYS A 350 -33.11 -19.30 33.81
CA LYS A 350 -32.51 -18.87 32.54
C LYS A 350 -32.46 -20.09 31.63
N LYS A 351 -32.84 -19.91 30.37
CA LYS A 351 -32.73 -20.98 29.39
C LYS A 351 -31.96 -20.51 28.17
N GLN A 352 -30.94 -21.29 27.85
CA GLN A 352 -30.13 -21.13 26.66
C GLN A 352 -30.44 -22.28 25.71
N GLN A 353 -30.65 -21.96 24.44
CA GLN A 353 -30.85 -22.93 23.38
C GLN A 353 -29.90 -22.59 22.24
N LYS A 354 -28.94 -23.49 22.01
CA LYS A 354 -28.16 -23.49 20.77
C LYS A 354 -28.98 -24.20 19.72
N SER A 355 -29.06 -23.63 18.53
CA SER A 355 -29.74 -24.27 17.41
C SER A 355 -28.80 -24.36 16.21
N THR A 356 -28.92 -25.47 15.50
CA THR A 356 -28.20 -25.76 14.25
C THR A 356 -29.09 -25.34 13.10
N PHE A 357 -28.54 -24.61 12.14
CA PHE A 357 -29.33 -24.00 11.10
C PHE A 357 -28.70 -24.22 9.73
N CYS A 358 -29.54 -24.38 8.72
CA CYS A 358 -29.17 -24.09 7.35
C CYS A 358 -28.90 -22.58 7.19
N VAL A 359 -28.04 -22.21 6.25
CA VAL A 359 -27.71 -20.82 5.95
C VAL A 359 -28.16 -20.52 4.51
N ARG A 360 -29.21 -19.70 4.35
CA ARG A 360 -29.82 -19.47 3.03
C ARG A 360 -30.50 -18.11 2.88
N ASP A 361 -30.69 -17.71 1.64
CA ASP A 361 -31.46 -16.51 1.28
C ASP A 361 -32.97 -16.83 1.35
N ILE A 362 -33.70 -16.21 2.29
CA ILE A 362 -35.15 -16.40 2.47
C ILE A 362 -35.92 -15.10 2.40
N THR A 363 -35.54 -14.12 3.20
CA THR A 363 -36.23 -12.83 3.31
C THR A 363 -35.44 -11.74 2.61
N LYS A 364 -36.10 -10.97 1.74
CA LYS A 364 -35.53 -9.72 1.21
C LYS A 364 -35.63 -8.67 2.32
N VAL A 365 -34.50 -8.20 2.87
CA VAL A 365 -34.47 -7.20 3.94
C VAL A 365 -34.17 -5.82 3.36
N ASP A 366 -33.03 -5.69 2.66
CA ASP A 366 -32.65 -4.49 1.93
C ASP A 366 -31.94 -4.88 0.63
N VAL A 367 -32.71 -5.12 -0.43
CA VAL A 367 -32.18 -5.56 -1.73
C VAL A 367 -31.83 -4.40 -2.65
N ASP A 368 -31.96 -3.15 -2.19
CA ASP A 368 -31.56 -1.95 -2.93
C ASP A 368 -30.08 -1.58 -2.68
N MET A 369 -29.41 -2.27 -1.74
CA MET A 369 -27.97 -2.14 -1.52
C MET A 369 -27.19 -2.45 -2.81
N GLU A 370 -26.10 -1.71 -3.05
CA GLU A 370 -25.31 -1.81 -4.28
C GLU A 370 -24.82 -3.24 -4.59
N GLN A 371 -24.47 -4.01 -3.57
CA GLN A 371 -23.96 -5.38 -3.70
C GLN A 371 -25.05 -6.45 -3.57
N ALA A 372 -26.30 -6.07 -3.28
CA ALA A 372 -27.39 -7.02 -3.09
C ALA A 372 -27.85 -7.62 -4.43
N PRO A 373 -27.93 -8.96 -4.55
CA PRO A 373 -28.52 -9.56 -5.72
C PRO A 373 -30.05 -9.44 -5.69
N ALA A 374 -30.66 -9.15 -6.84
CA ALA A 374 -32.12 -9.05 -6.97
C ALA A 374 -32.86 -10.36 -6.61
N GLU A 375 -32.21 -11.50 -6.86
CA GLU A 375 -32.72 -12.85 -6.60
C GLU A 375 -31.79 -13.63 -5.67
N ALA A 376 -32.38 -14.56 -4.91
CA ALA A 376 -31.68 -15.43 -3.98
C ALA A 376 -30.57 -16.23 -4.67
N LYS A 377 -29.32 -16.10 -4.18
CA LYS A 377 -28.17 -16.89 -4.67
C LYS A 377 -28.01 -18.20 -3.90
N TYR A 378 -28.49 -18.25 -2.66
CA TYR A 378 -28.43 -19.40 -1.77
C TYR A 378 -29.85 -19.89 -1.43
N ALA A 379 -30.63 -20.29 -2.44
CA ALA A 379 -32.04 -20.65 -2.24
C ALA A 379 -32.26 -22.03 -1.57
N ILE A 380 -31.24 -22.89 -1.52
CA ILE A 380 -31.34 -24.26 -1.02
C ILE A 380 -30.26 -24.58 0.01
N CYS A 381 -30.60 -25.45 0.96
CA CYS A 381 -29.69 -26.01 1.97
C CYS A 381 -28.79 -27.10 1.36
N GLY A 382 -27.94 -26.71 0.41
CA GLY A 382 -27.10 -27.63 -0.33
C GLY A 382 -25.98 -28.23 0.54
N LYS A 383 -25.65 -29.50 0.32
CA LYS A 383 -24.50 -30.18 0.96
C LYS A 383 -23.12 -29.64 0.55
N GLN A 384 -23.07 -28.81 -0.49
CA GLN A 384 -21.83 -28.26 -1.04
C GLN A 384 -21.67 -26.76 -0.79
N ARG A 385 -22.78 -26.03 -0.67
CA ARG A 385 -22.78 -24.57 -0.64
C ARG A 385 -24.03 -24.08 0.07
N GLN A 386 -23.83 -23.17 1.02
CA GLN A 386 -24.84 -22.43 1.76
C GLN A 386 -24.34 -21.01 1.98
N GLY A 387 -25.21 -20.07 2.33
CA GLY A 387 -24.80 -18.68 2.50
C GLY A 387 -25.95 -17.69 2.63
N VAL A 388 -25.60 -16.46 2.96
CA VAL A 388 -26.52 -15.31 2.97
C VAL A 388 -25.92 -14.19 2.13
N SER A 389 -26.64 -13.81 1.08
CA SER A 389 -26.30 -12.72 0.19
C SER A 389 -26.43 -11.38 0.90
N VAL A 390 -25.65 -10.38 0.47
CA VAL A 390 -25.83 -8.98 0.93
C VAL A 390 -27.28 -8.55 0.71
N GLY A 391 -27.89 -7.90 1.70
CA GLY A 391 -29.28 -7.43 1.67
C GLY A 391 -30.35 -8.50 1.92
N TRP A 392 -29.95 -9.78 1.96
CA TRP A 392 -30.85 -10.89 2.25
C TRP A 392 -30.73 -11.32 3.71
N GLY A 393 -31.82 -11.90 4.21
CA GLY A 393 -31.88 -12.55 5.50
C GLY A 393 -32.33 -14.00 5.42
N ASP A 394 -31.94 -14.75 6.43
CA ASP A 394 -32.39 -16.12 6.64
C ASP A 394 -33.39 -16.14 7.80
N THR A 395 -34.60 -16.60 7.50
CA THR A 395 -35.72 -16.58 8.44
C THR A 395 -36.09 -17.97 8.88
N TYR A 396 -36.14 -18.15 10.19
CA TYR A 396 -36.60 -19.34 10.86
C TYR A 396 -37.97 -19.08 11.46
N PHE A 397 -38.98 -19.67 10.82
CA PHE A 397 -40.38 -19.48 11.19
C PHE A 397 -40.74 -20.29 12.44
N HIS A 398 -41.57 -19.71 13.31
CA HIS A 398 -42.13 -20.30 14.52
C HIS A 398 -42.87 -21.62 14.30
N THR A 399 -43.25 -21.91 13.04
CA THR A 399 -43.89 -23.15 12.61
C THR A 399 -42.91 -24.32 12.47
N TYR A 400 -41.59 -24.07 12.47
CA TYR A 400 -40.59 -25.12 12.35
C TYR A 400 -40.49 -25.93 13.66
N PRO A 401 -40.28 -27.26 13.58
CA PRO A 401 -40.34 -28.15 14.75
C PRO A 401 -39.45 -27.72 15.92
N ASP A 402 -38.24 -27.24 15.61
CA ASP A 402 -37.23 -26.88 16.62
C ASP A 402 -37.21 -25.38 16.96
N GLN A 403 -38.08 -24.58 16.34
CA GLN A 403 -38.14 -23.12 16.52
C GLN A 403 -39.01 -22.72 17.70
N ASN A 404 -38.62 -23.18 18.89
CA ASN A 404 -39.30 -22.88 20.14
C ASN A 404 -38.39 -23.06 21.36
N ILE A 405 -38.77 -22.46 22.49
CA ILE A 405 -38.15 -22.65 23.80
C ILE A 405 -39.19 -23.24 24.75
N ASN A 406 -38.91 -24.41 25.32
CA ASN A 406 -39.76 -24.95 26.40
C ASN A 406 -39.65 -24.06 27.66
N VAL A 407 -40.80 -23.53 28.07
CA VAL A 407 -41.00 -22.58 29.18
C VAL A 407 -41.97 -23.14 30.25
N THR A 408 -42.11 -24.46 30.33
CA THR A 408 -43.06 -25.16 31.24
C THR A 408 -42.91 -24.75 32.72
N HIS A 409 -41.69 -24.41 33.14
CA HIS A 409 -41.38 -24.06 34.53
C HIS A 409 -41.12 -22.57 34.74
N PHE A 410 -41.52 -21.73 33.78
CA PHE A 410 -41.42 -20.28 33.90
C PHE A 410 -42.66 -19.76 34.65
N GLU A 411 -42.48 -18.75 35.48
CA GLU A 411 -43.58 -18.01 36.10
C GLU A 411 -44.04 -16.86 35.20
N LYS A 412 -45.26 -16.39 35.43
CA LYS A 412 -45.77 -15.18 34.81
C LYS A 412 -44.87 -13.98 35.12
N GLY A 413 -44.44 -13.26 34.10
CA GLY A 413 -43.54 -12.12 34.30
C GLY A 413 -42.94 -11.55 33.03
N LEU A 414 -42.04 -10.58 33.21
CA LEU A 414 -41.26 -9.96 32.14
C LEU A 414 -39.93 -10.70 31.95
N TYR A 415 -39.67 -11.07 30.70
CA TYR A 415 -38.47 -11.76 30.27
C TYR A 415 -37.83 -11.00 29.11
N ARG A 416 -36.51 -11.07 29.02
CA ARG A 416 -35.75 -10.70 27.85
C ARG A 416 -35.47 -11.96 27.05
N LEU A 417 -35.85 -11.98 25.78
CA LEU A 417 -35.43 -12.98 24.81
C LEU A 417 -34.35 -12.34 23.94
N THR A 418 -33.13 -12.85 24.02
CA THR A 418 -31.96 -12.40 23.27
C THR A 418 -31.62 -13.40 22.19
N PHE A 419 -31.44 -12.90 20.97
CA PHE A 419 -30.99 -13.64 19.80
C PHE A 419 -29.60 -13.16 19.42
N THR A 420 -28.64 -14.08 19.40
CA THR A 420 -27.26 -13.82 18.99
C THR A 420 -26.90 -14.69 17.79
N VAL A 421 -26.39 -14.07 16.73
CA VAL A 421 -25.83 -14.75 15.56
C VAL A 421 -24.31 -14.82 15.67
N ASN A 422 -23.68 -15.90 15.17
CA ASN A 422 -22.24 -16.13 15.28
C ASN A 422 -21.66 -15.89 16.70
N PRO A 423 -22.25 -16.45 17.77
CA PRO A 423 -21.94 -16.09 19.17
C PRO A 423 -20.51 -16.40 19.62
N VAL A 424 -19.80 -17.25 18.87
CA VAL A 424 -18.41 -17.67 19.13
C VAL A 424 -17.42 -17.05 18.14
N ASN A 425 -17.86 -16.12 17.29
CA ASN A 425 -17.06 -15.43 16.28
C ASN A 425 -16.26 -16.40 15.37
N VAL A 426 -16.93 -17.48 14.94
CA VAL A 426 -16.33 -18.43 13.99
C VAL A 426 -16.35 -17.86 12.58
N PHE A 427 -17.33 -17.04 12.20
CA PHE A 427 -17.28 -16.31 10.93
C PHE A 427 -16.52 -14.99 11.07
N GLU A 428 -15.76 -14.67 10.03
CA GLU A 428 -15.11 -13.37 9.91
C GLU A 428 -16.11 -12.39 9.28
N GLU A 429 -16.34 -11.29 9.97
CA GLU A 429 -17.37 -10.30 9.68
C GLU A 429 -16.75 -8.90 9.79
N LEU A 430 -17.39 -7.89 9.20
CA LEU A 430 -16.95 -6.49 9.34
C LEU A 430 -16.92 -6.05 10.81
N ARG A 431 -17.87 -6.54 11.60
CA ARG A 431 -18.00 -6.29 13.03
C ARG A 431 -18.81 -7.42 13.67
N SER A 432 -18.71 -7.54 14.99
CA SER A 432 -19.41 -8.58 15.77
C SER A 432 -20.16 -8.03 16.98
N ASP A 433 -20.05 -6.73 17.23
CA ASP A 433 -20.72 -6.04 18.34
C ASP A 433 -22.20 -5.73 18.06
N ASN A 434 -22.62 -5.91 16.80
CA ASN A 434 -24.00 -5.81 16.31
C ASN A 434 -24.68 -7.18 16.12
N ASN A 435 -24.03 -8.28 16.49
CA ASN A 435 -24.56 -9.63 16.31
C ASN A 435 -25.65 -10.01 17.34
N VAL A 436 -26.30 -9.03 17.99
CA VAL A 436 -27.25 -9.26 19.08
C VAL A 436 -28.49 -8.39 18.92
N ALA A 437 -29.66 -9.04 18.97
CA ALA A 437 -30.96 -8.39 19.11
C ALA A 437 -31.71 -8.96 20.31
N SER A 438 -32.65 -8.22 20.87
CA SER A 438 -33.47 -8.70 21.98
C SER A 438 -34.88 -8.15 21.89
N VAL A 439 -35.81 -8.87 22.50
CA VAL A 439 -37.16 -8.40 22.78
C VAL A 439 -37.47 -8.54 24.26
N ILE A 440 -38.29 -7.63 24.77
CA ILE A 440 -38.88 -7.72 26.09
C ILE A 440 -40.27 -8.28 25.91
N ILE A 441 -40.54 -9.42 26.54
CA ILE A 441 -41.80 -10.14 26.42
C ILE A 441 -42.39 -10.39 27.80
N LYS A 442 -43.72 -10.33 27.88
CA LYS A 442 -44.48 -10.76 29.04
C LYS A 442 -45.03 -12.14 28.77
N ILE A 443 -44.66 -13.10 29.61
CA ILE A 443 -45.09 -14.50 29.49
C ILE A 443 -46.12 -14.80 30.58
N ASP A 444 -47.16 -15.56 30.23
CA ASP A 444 -48.15 -16.11 31.15
C ASP A 444 -48.45 -17.58 30.75
N PRO A 445 -47.69 -18.56 31.29
CA PRO A 445 -47.83 -19.96 30.89
C PRO A 445 -49.17 -20.58 31.30
N GLU A 446 -49.81 -20.09 32.36
CA GLU A 446 -51.14 -20.56 32.79
C GLU A 446 -52.22 -20.27 31.74
N ASN A 447 -52.12 -19.11 31.09
CA ASN A 447 -53.05 -18.66 30.06
C ASN A 447 -52.54 -18.91 28.63
N LEU A 448 -51.38 -19.57 28.46
CA LEU A 448 -50.71 -19.79 27.18
C LEU A 448 -50.60 -18.49 26.35
N SER A 449 -50.21 -17.38 26.99
CA SER A 449 -50.09 -16.09 26.33
C SER A 449 -48.70 -15.47 26.45
N VAL A 450 -48.28 -14.82 25.37
CA VAL A 450 -47.07 -14.02 25.29
C VAL A 450 -47.41 -12.69 24.64
N GLU A 451 -46.85 -11.61 25.18
CA GLU A 451 -47.06 -10.24 24.70
C GLU A 451 -45.69 -9.58 24.48
N LEU A 452 -45.47 -9.02 23.29
CA LEU A 452 -44.30 -8.19 23.00
C LEU A 452 -44.46 -6.83 23.67
N ILE A 453 -43.45 -6.44 24.47
CA ILE A 453 -43.44 -5.19 25.23
C ILE A 453 -42.49 -4.17 24.61
N ASP A 454 -41.31 -4.61 24.17
CA ASP A 454 -40.27 -3.72 23.62
C ASP A 454 -39.28 -4.49 22.74
N GLU A 455 -38.61 -3.76 21.84
CA GLU A 455 -37.58 -4.28 20.94
C GLU A 455 -36.25 -3.54 21.19
N ILE A 456 -35.15 -4.30 21.23
CA ILE A 456 -33.82 -3.77 21.53
C ILE A 456 -32.86 -4.28 20.45
N THR A 457 -32.39 -3.38 19.60
CA THR A 457 -31.38 -3.67 18.58
C THR A 457 -30.02 -3.14 19.01
N SER A 458 -28.95 -3.75 18.52
CA SER A 458 -27.62 -3.11 18.55
C SER A 458 -27.69 -1.80 17.75
N SER A 459 -27.42 -0.68 18.42
CA SER A 459 -27.58 0.68 17.91
C SER A 459 -27.09 0.90 16.48
N GLU A 460 -27.82 1.73 15.73
CA GLU A 460 -27.49 2.30 14.41
C GLU A 460 -26.00 2.67 14.28
N ARG A 461 -25.45 2.53 13.05
CA ARG A 461 -24.12 2.99 12.67
C ARG A 461 -23.79 4.32 13.35
N LYS A 462 -22.84 4.34 14.28
CA LYS A 462 -22.00 5.54 14.37
C LYS A 462 -21.23 5.57 13.05
N PRO A 463 -21.42 6.58 12.17
CA PRO A 463 -20.54 6.73 11.04
C PRO A 463 -19.10 6.78 11.59
N LEU A 464 -18.19 6.07 10.94
CA LEU A 464 -16.76 6.26 11.14
C LEU A 464 -16.52 7.77 11.09
N SER A 465 -16.19 8.34 12.25
CA SER A 465 -15.82 9.75 12.31
C SER A 465 -14.53 9.89 11.52
N LEU A 466 -14.62 10.68 10.44
CA LEU A 466 -13.49 11.17 9.64
C LEU A 466 -12.36 11.73 10.52
#